data_AF-A0AAW6LWR8-F1
#
_entry.id   AF-A0AAW6LWR8-F1
#
_cell.length_a   1.000
_cell.length_b   1.000
_cell.length_c   1.000
_cell.angle_alpha   90.00
_cell.angle_beta   90.00
_cell.angle_gamma   90.00
#
_symmetry.space_group_name_H-M   'P 1'
#
loop_
_entity.id
_entity.type
_entity.pdbx_description
1 polymer ?
#
loop_
_entity_poly.entity_id
_entity_poly.type
_entity_poly.pdbx_seq_one_letter_code
_entity_poly.pdbx_strand_id
1 'polypeptide(L)'
;MRRRTMRLGNKNRWHLHPAVRTGSELTRGERAADVVRNGMGSWPFVFVFVAIMGIWAGFNGNTGFDPYPFILLNLFLSMLAGMQGAILLISAKRADAISSEVAVHTLDNTNQLRQLIEANTALTETVAELSREIHKHVCTPEHTAR
;
A
#
# COMPACT_ATOMS: atom_id res chain seq x y z
N MET A 1 -22.16 -21.49 13.82
CA MET A 1 -22.06 -20.14 13.22
C MET A 1 -20.90 -20.10 12.22
N ARG A 2 -21.16 -20.11 10.92
CA ARG A 2 -20.12 -19.97 9.87
C ARG A 2 -19.79 -18.49 9.69
N ARG A 3 -18.57 -18.07 10.04
CA ARG A 3 -18.06 -16.74 9.71
C ARG A 3 -18.03 -16.61 8.19
N ARG A 4 -18.91 -15.79 7.65
CA ARG A 4 -18.90 -15.35 6.26
C ARG A 4 -17.61 -14.54 6.08
N THR A 5 -16.58 -15.14 5.49
CA THR A 5 -15.34 -14.44 5.14
C THR A 5 -15.71 -13.41 4.07
N MET A 6 -15.96 -12.18 4.52
CA MET A 6 -16.11 -11.03 3.65
C MET A 6 -14.75 -10.89 2.97
N ARG A 7 -14.64 -11.33 1.71
CA ARG A 7 -13.50 -10.99 0.87
C ARG A 7 -13.51 -9.48 0.74
N LEU A 8 -12.77 -8.78 1.60
CA LEU A 8 -12.43 -7.40 1.38
C LEU A 8 -11.74 -7.36 0.03
N GLY A 9 -12.41 -6.80 -0.96
CA GLY A 9 -11.76 -6.43 -2.20
C GLY A 9 -10.51 -5.63 -1.84
N ASN A 10 -9.37 -6.03 -2.40
CA ASN A 10 -8.07 -5.41 -2.20
C ASN A 10 -8.12 -3.95 -2.67
N LYS A 11 -8.64 -3.06 -1.81
CA LYS A 11 -8.66 -1.61 -2.01
C LYS A 11 -7.47 -1.07 -1.25
N ASN A 12 -6.46 -0.67 -2.00
CA ASN A 12 -5.29 0.08 -1.58
C ASN A 12 -5.73 1.25 -0.67
N ARG A 13 -5.40 1.15 0.63
CA ARG A 13 -5.83 2.07 1.69
C ARG A 13 -4.89 3.28 1.85
N TRP A 14 -3.94 3.45 0.95
CA TRP A 14 -2.94 4.53 0.97
C TRP A 14 -3.56 5.92 1.13
N HIS A 15 -4.72 6.15 0.55
CA HIS A 15 -5.47 7.41 0.65
C HIS A 15 -5.96 7.74 2.08
N LEU A 16 -5.99 6.76 2.98
CA LEU A 16 -6.31 6.98 4.39
C LEU A 16 -5.10 7.43 5.21
N HIS A 17 -3.89 7.29 4.66
CA HIS A 17 -2.68 7.64 5.38
C HIS A 17 -2.45 9.17 5.32
N PRO A 18 -2.35 9.87 6.46
CA PRO A 18 -2.26 11.34 6.52
C PRO A 18 -1.08 11.94 5.76
N ALA A 19 0.02 11.19 5.57
CA ALA A 19 1.17 11.65 4.79
C ALA A 19 1.03 11.46 3.26
N VAL A 20 -0.06 10.87 2.76
CA VAL A 20 -0.23 10.57 1.34
C VAL A 20 -1.09 11.64 0.67
N ARG A 21 -0.51 12.30 -0.34
CA ARG A 21 -1.17 13.31 -1.17
C ARG A 21 -2.23 12.64 -2.05
N THR A 22 -3.44 13.20 -2.12
CA THR A 22 -4.55 12.64 -2.91
C THR A 22 -5.33 13.72 -3.66
N GLY A 23 -6.03 13.33 -4.73
CA GLY A 23 -6.95 14.19 -5.45
C GLY A 23 -6.30 15.40 -6.14
N SER A 24 -6.69 16.61 -5.72
CA SER A 24 -6.25 17.89 -6.31
C SER A 24 -4.79 18.22 -6.04
N GLU A 25 -4.14 17.51 -5.11
CA GLU A 25 -2.73 17.71 -4.81
C GLU A 25 -1.79 17.00 -5.79
N LEU A 26 -2.31 16.09 -6.63
CA LEU A 26 -1.51 15.42 -7.66
C LEU A 26 -1.37 16.28 -8.90
N THR A 27 -0.16 16.29 -9.46
CA THR A 27 0.12 16.87 -10.77
C THR A 27 -0.62 16.09 -11.87
N ARG A 28 -0.84 16.73 -13.02
CA ARG A 28 -1.46 16.08 -14.19
C ARG A 28 -0.69 14.83 -14.65
N GLY A 29 0.64 14.84 -14.49
CA GLY A 29 1.51 13.70 -14.81
C GLY A 29 1.30 12.52 -13.88
N GLU A 30 1.22 12.76 -12.57
CA GLU A 30 0.98 11.70 -11.58
C GLU A 30 -0.40 11.07 -11.78
N ARG A 31 -1.43 11.87 -12.08
CA ARG A 31 -2.78 11.35 -12.40
C ARG A 31 -2.77 10.46 -13.64
N ALA A 32 -2.01 10.82 -14.68
CA ALA A 32 -1.90 10.01 -15.88
C ALA A 32 -1.15 8.69 -15.60
N ALA A 33 -0.07 8.75 -14.82
CA ALA A 33 0.70 7.58 -14.41
C ALA A 33 -0.16 6.59 -13.61
N ASP A 34 -1.00 7.07 -12.70
CA ASP A 34 -1.92 6.21 -11.92
C ASP A 34 -2.95 5.50 -12.80
N VAL A 35 -3.50 6.18 -13.81
CA VAL A 35 -4.44 5.59 -14.78
C VAL A 35 -3.75 4.49 -15.58
N VAL A 36 -2.54 4.77 -16.09
CA VAL A 36 -1.75 3.79 -16.85
C VAL A 36 -1.37 2.59 -15.98
N ARG A 37 -0.92 2.83 -14.74
CA ARG A 37 -0.56 1.79 -13.78
C ARG A 37 -1.75 0.90 -13.42
N ASN A 38 -2.93 1.48 -13.20
CA ASN A 38 -4.13 0.71 -12.89
C ASN A 38 -4.60 -0.14 -14.07
N GLY A 39 -4.46 0.36 -15.30
CA GLY A 39 -4.81 -0.36 -16.53
C GLY A 39 -3.82 -1.48 -16.88
N MET A 40 -2.52 -1.18 -16.88
CA MET A 40 -1.47 -2.11 -17.30
C MET A 40 -1.13 -3.17 -16.23
N GLY A 41 -1.40 -2.92 -14.95
CA GLY A 41 -1.20 -3.87 -13.86
C GLY A 41 -2.34 -4.88 -13.66
N SER A 42 -3.08 -5.24 -14.73
CA SER A 42 -4.27 -6.09 -14.66
C SER A 42 -4.17 -7.29 -15.60
N TRP A 43 -4.65 -8.47 -15.16
CA TRP A 43 -4.66 -9.70 -15.97
C TRP A 43 -5.36 -9.57 -17.34
N PRO A 44 -6.49 -8.84 -17.48
CA PRO A 44 -7.14 -8.59 -18.78
C PRO A 44 -6.24 -7.89 -19.81
N PHE A 45 -5.26 -7.08 -19.40
CA PHE A 45 -4.35 -6.40 -20.32
C PHE A 45 -3.50 -7.39 -21.11
N VAL A 46 -3.02 -8.44 -20.45
CA VAL A 46 -2.25 -9.53 -21.08
C VAL A 46 -3.10 -10.24 -22.14
N PHE A 47 -4.37 -10.53 -21.82
CA PHE A 47 -5.29 -11.18 -22.77
C PHE A 47 -5.60 -10.31 -23.98
N VAL A 48 -5.82 -9.00 -23.80
CA VAL A 48 -6.04 -8.07 -24.91
C VAL A 48 -4.82 -8.02 -25.83
N PHE A 49 -3.61 -7.98 -25.26
CA PHE A 49 -2.38 -7.97 -26.03
C PHE A 49 -2.19 -9.25 -26.85
N VAL A 50 -2.43 -10.42 -26.23
CA VAL A 50 -2.38 -11.73 -26.91
C VAL A 50 -3.45 -11.82 -28.00
N ALA A 51 -4.66 -11.32 -27.76
CA ALA A 51 -5.75 -11.33 -28.73
C ALA A 51 -5.46 -10.47 -29.96
N ILE A 52 -4.96 -9.25 -29.78
CA ILE A 52 -4.54 -8.36 -30.88
C ILE A 52 -3.44 -9.03 -31.71
N MET A 53 -2.47 -9.67 -31.05
CA MET A 53 -1.41 -10.41 -31.72
C MET A 53 -1.92 -11.62 -32.49
N GLY A 54 -2.85 -12.39 -31.92
CA GLY A 54 -3.49 -13.52 -32.60
C GLY A 54 -4.27 -13.10 -33.83
N ILE A 55 -5.00 -11.97 -33.76
CA ILE A 55 -5.72 -11.39 -34.90
C ILE A 55 -4.73 -10.96 -36.00
N TRP A 56 -3.63 -10.30 -35.63
CA TRP A 56 -2.62 -9.85 -36.58
C TRP A 56 -1.87 -11.01 -37.24
N ALA A 57 -1.49 -12.03 -36.46
CA ALA A 57 -0.86 -13.25 -36.96
C ALA A 57 -1.80 -14.03 -37.90
N GLY A 58 -3.09 -14.13 -37.55
CA GLY A 58 -4.11 -14.74 -38.41
C GLY A 58 -4.32 -13.99 -39.73
N PHE A 59 -4.23 -12.65 -39.72
CA PHE A 59 -4.30 -11.83 -40.93
C PHE A 59 -3.04 -11.97 -41.81
N ASN A 60 -1.85 -12.06 -41.22
CA ASN A 60 -0.57 -12.12 -41.95
C ASN A 60 -0.20 -13.54 -42.44
N GLY A 61 -0.78 -14.59 -41.82
CA GLY A 61 -0.49 -16.00 -42.13
C GLY A 61 -0.86 -16.48 -43.54
N ASN A 62 -1.56 -15.68 -44.35
CA ASN A 62 -1.95 -16.05 -45.72
C ASN A 62 -0.84 -15.87 -46.79
N THR A 63 0.33 -15.35 -46.44
CA THR A 63 1.37 -14.95 -47.43
C THR A 63 2.60 -15.87 -47.49
N GLY A 64 2.47 -17.12 -47.04
CA GLY A 64 3.58 -18.07 -46.93
C GLY A 64 4.12 -18.09 -45.50
N PHE A 65 4.20 -19.28 -44.92
CA PHE A 65 4.55 -19.46 -43.52
C PHE A 65 6.07 -19.21 -43.33
N ASP A 66 6.38 -18.06 -42.74
CA ASP A 66 7.71 -17.52 -42.34
C ASP A 66 8.89 -17.55 -43.36
N PRO A 67 8.75 -16.93 -44.56
CA PRO A 67 9.91 -16.55 -45.39
C PRO A 67 10.76 -15.46 -44.72
N TYR A 68 12.06 -15.43 -45.01
CA TYR A 68 12.99 -14.39 -44.55
C TYR A 68 12.45 -12.98 -44.88
N PRO A 69 12.39 -12.00 -43.96
CA PRO A 69 12.90 -11.95 -42.58
C PRO A 69 11.85 -12.44 -41.56
N PHE A 70 12.26 -13.30 -40.63
CA PHE A 70 11.38 -14.03 -39.69
C PHE A 70 10.46 -13.13 -38.83
N ILE A 71 9.34 -12.70 -39.40
CA ILE A 71 8.45 -11.69 -38.81
C ILE A 71 7.76 -12.26 -37.57
N LEU A 72 7.41 -13.55 -37.61
CA LEU A 72 6.74 -14.23 -36.52
C LEU A 72 7.68 -14.45 -35.34
N LEU A 73 8.92 -14.84 -35.60
CA LEU A 73 9.94 -15.03 -34.56
C LEU A 73 10.31 -13.71 -33.87
N ASN A 74 10.54 -12.64 -34.64
CA ASN A 74 10.84 -11.32 -34.08
C ASN A 74 9.67 -10.75 -33.26
N LEU A 75 8.44 -11.00 -33.71
CA LEU A 75 7.25 -10.58 -32.98
C LEU A 75 7.07 -11.38 -31.68
N PHE A 76 7.34 -12.69 -31.70
CA PHE A 76 7.30 -13.53 -30.51
C PHE A 76 8.37 -13.12 -29.48
N LEU A 77 9.60 -12.82 -29.92
CA LEU A 77 10.65 -12.30 -29.04
C LEU A 77 10.29 -10.93 -28.45
N SER A 78 9.70 -10.05 -29.24
CA SER A 78 9.21 -8.75 -28.76
C SER A 78 8.07 -8.90 -27.76
N MET A 79 7.18 -9.88 -27.97
CA MET A 79 6.10 -10.23 -27.05
C MET A 79 6.62 -10.76 -25.72
N LEU A 80 7.65 -11.62 -25.74
CA LEU A 80 8.31 -12.09 -24.52
C LEU A 80 8.90 -10.92 -23.71
N ALA A 81 9.51 -9.94 -24.38
CA ALA A 81 10.03 -8.74 -23.72
C ALA A 81 8.89 -7.87 -23.14
N GLY A 82 7.80 -7.65 -23.88
CA GLY A 82 6.63 -6.91 -23.40
C GLY A 82 5.91 -7.59 -22.23
N MET A 83 5.79 -8.91 -22.27
CA MET A 83 5.21 -9.73 -21.21
C MET A 83 6.03 -9.62 -19.91
N GLN A 84 7.36 -9.59 -20.00
CA GLN A 84 8.23 -9.36 -18.85
C GLN A 84 7.94 -8.01 -18.19
N GLY A 85 7.77 -6.94 -18.98
CA GLY A 85 7.38 -5.62 -18.47
C GLY A 85 6.00 -5.61 -17.80
N ALA A 86 5.02 -6.30 -18.37
CA ALA A 86 3.68 -6.41 -17.79
C ALA A 86 3.71 -7.20 -16.45
N ILE A 87 4.45 -8.30 -16.39
CA ILE A 87 4.61 -9.11 -15.18
C ILE A 87 5.29 -8.28 -14.08
N LEU A 88 6.33 -7.52 -14.42
CA LEU A 88 7.00 -6.59 -13.50
C LEU A 88 6.02 -5.55 -12.95
N LEU A 89 5.15 -4.99 -13.79
CA LEU A 89 4.18 -4.00 -13.33
C LEU A 89 3.08 -4.60 -12.45
N ILE A 90 2.64 -5.83 -12.74
CA ILE A 90 1.68 -6.56 -11.90
C ILE A 90 2.29 -6.87 -10.53
N SER A 91 3.55 -7.32 -10.48
CA SER A 91 4.23 -7.60 -9.22
C SER A 91 4.46 -6.32 -8.42
N ALA A 92 4.84 -5.22 -9.08
CA ALA A 92 4.95 -3.90 -8.47
C ALA A 92 3.62 -3.41 -7.88
N LYS A 93 2.50 -3.58 -8.60
CA LYS A 93 1.16 -3.24 -8.06
C LYS A 93 0.81 -4.07 -6.83
N ARG A 94 1.14 -5.36 -6.81
CA ARG A 94 0.92 -6.23 -5.63
C ARG A 94 1.78 -5.80 -4.44
N ALA A 95 3.05 -5.49 -4.69
CA ALA A 95 3.96 -5.00 -3.65
C ALA A 95 3.44 -3.70 -3.03
N ASP A 96 2.99 -2.76 -3.86
CA ASP A 96 2.45 -1.48 -3.38
C ASP A 96 1.16 -1.63 -2.57
N ALA A 97 0.32 -2.61 -2.89
CA ALA A 97 -0.86 -2.90 -2.08
C ALA A 97 -0.49 -3.39 -0.68
N ILE A 98 0.56 -4.22 -0.57
CA ILE A 98 1.03 -4.74 0.74
C ILE A 98 1.67 -3.61 1.55
N SER A 99 2.53 -2.80 0.95
CA SER A 99 3.14 -1.67 1.65
C SER A 99 2.09 -0.63 2.10
N SER A 100 0.95 -0.52 1.39
CA SER A 100 -0.21 0.26 1.84
C SER A 100 -0.72 -0.18 3.20
N GLU A 101 -0.91 -1.48 3.35
CA GLU A 101 -1.51 -2.07 4.53
C GLU A 101 -0.54 -1.97 5.71
N VAL A 102 0.74 -2.25 5.46
CA VAL A 102 1.81 -2.09 6.44
C VAL A 102 1.92 -0.64 6.92
N ALA A 103 1.83 0.34 6.03
CA ALA A 103 1.90 1.75 6.41
C ALA A 103 0.75 2.15 7.34
N VAL A 104 -0.49 1.77 7.02
CA VAL A 104 -1.67 2.03 7.87
C VAL A 104 -1.53 1.36 9.24
N HIS A 105 -1.10 0.09 9.27
CA HIS A 105 -0.89 -0.62 10.52
C HIS A 105 0.23 0.00 11.37
N THR A 106 1.28 0.51 10.74
CA THR A 106 2.39 1.19 11.42
C THR A 106 1.92 2.48 12.09
N LEU A 107 1.02 3.24 11.45
CA LEU A 107 0.40 4.41 12.06
C LEU A 107 -0.49 4.05 13.25
N ASP A 108 -1.35 3.05 13.11
CA ASP A 108 -2.22 2.60 14.19
C ASP A 108 -1.38 2.17 15.41
N ASN A 109 -0.32 1.40 15.18
CA ASN A 109 0.65 1.03 16.21
C ASN A 109 1.33 2.26 16.85
N THR A 110 1.72 3.24 16.04
CA THR A 110 2.39 4.45 16.53
C THR A 110 1.46 5.28 17.41
N ASN A 111 0.19 5.41 17.02
CA ASN A 111 -0.82 6.08 17.83
C ASN A 111 -1.07 5.35 19.16
N GLN A 112 -1.12 4.02 19.14
CA GLN A 112 -1.23 3.21 20.36
C GLN A 112 -0.02 3.38 21.27
N LEU A 113 1.20 3.35 20.73
CA LEU A 113 2.43 3.61 21.48
C LEU A 113 2.41 4.99 22.12
N ARG A 114 1.95 6.00 21.38
CA ARG A 114 1.80 7.36 21.90
C ARG A 114 0.83 7.42 23.08
N GLN A 115 -0.34 6.79 22.96
CA GLN A 115 -1.33 6.73 24.04
C GLN A 115 -0.77 6.02 25.29
N LEU A 116 -0.03 4.93 25.11
CA LEU A 116 0.63 4.22 26.21
C LEU A 116 1.67 5.10 26.90
N ILE A 117 2.46 5.86 26.15
CA ILE A 117 3.44 6.79 26.72
C ILE A 117 2.73 7.90 27.51
N GLU A 118 1.69 8.51 26.95
CA GLU A 118 0.90 9.56 27.61
C GLU A 118 0.26 9.04 28.91
N ALA A 119 -0.29 7.83 28.91
CA ALA A 119 -0.84 7.21 30.10
C ALA A 119 0.23 6.93 31.18
N ASN A 120 1.42 6.46 30.80
CA ASN A 120 2.52 6.25 31.74
C ASN A 120 3.02 7.57 32.35
N THR A 121 3.09 8.63 31.56
CA THR A 121 3.46 9.97 32.06
C THR A 121 2.43 10.48 33.07
N ALA A 122 1.12 10.37 32.77
CA ALA A 122 0.06 10.80 33.69
C ALA A 122 0.06 10.00 35.01
N LEU A 123 0.30 8.69 34.95
CA LEU A 123 0.46 7.87 36.15
C LEU A 123 1.66 8.33 36.99
N THR A 124 2.78 8.66 36.35
CA THR A 124 3.98 9.16 37.02
C THR A 124 3.72 10.50 37.72
N GLU A 125 2.98 11.40 37.07
CA GLU A 125 2.58 12.68 37.66
C GLU A 125 1.66 12.48 38.87
N THR A 126 0.69 11.56 38.76
CA THR A 126 -0.22 11.22 39.87
C THR A 126 0.56 10.67 41.07
N VAL A 127 1.54 9.80 40.84
CA VAL A 127 2.42 9.27 41.90
C VAL A 127 3.26 10.40 42.53
N ALA A 128 3.78 11.33 41.73
CA ALA A 128 4.54 12.47 42.24
C ALA A 128 3.67 13.45 43.06
N GLU A 129 2.39 13.59 42.72
CA GLU A 129 1.43 14.39 43.47
C GLU A 129 1.06 13.75 44.81
N LEU A 130 0.67 12.47 44.80
CA LEU A 130 0.39 11.69 46.01
C LEU A 130 1.58 11.70 46.98
N SER A 131 2.80 11.53 46.46
CA SER A 131 4.04 11.61 47.25
C SER A 131 4.23 12.98 47.91
N ARG A 132 3.96 14.07 47.18
CA ARG A 132 4.00 15.44 47.73
C ARG A 132 2.93 15.66 48.80
N GLU A 133 1.72 15.14 48.60
CA GLU A 133 0.62 15.28 49.56
C GLU A 133 0.88 14.52 50.86
N ILE A 134 1.42 13.29 50.77
CA ILE A 134 1.88 12.51 51.93
C ILE A 134 3.00 13.26 52.64
N HIS A 135 4.01 13.75 51.93
CA HIS A 135 5.10 14.51 52.54
C HIS A 135 4.58 15.74 53.30
N LYS A 136 3.58 16.44 52.74
CA LYS A 136 2.92 17.57 53.41
C LYS A 136 2.21 17.15 54.70
N HIS A 137 1.49 16.03 54.72
CA HIS A 137 0.79 15.53 55.91
C HIS A 137 1.72 14.88 56.95
N VAL A 138 2.85 14.31 56.53
CA VAL A 138 3.84 13.69 57.44
C VAL A 138 4.79 14.74 58.03
N CYS A 139 5.04 15.85 57.33
CA CYS A 139 5.92 16.92 57.78
C CYS A 139 5.19 18.16 58.33
N THR A 140 3.86 18.12 58.52
CA THR A 140 3.20 19.11 59.37
C THR A 140 3.72 18.99 60.80
N PRO A 141 4.20 20.06 61.44
CA PRO A 141 4.70 19.98 62.80
C PRO A 141 3.52 19.90 63.77
N GLU A 142 3.01 18.70 64.09
CA GLU A 142 2.23 18.47 65.31
C GLU A 142 3.07 18.42 66.59
N HIS A 143 4.25 19.05 66.60
CA HIS A 143 5.11 19.18 67.79
C HIS A 143 5.73 20.56 67.95
N THR A 144 4.91 21.61 67.93
CA THR A 144 5.29 22.93 68.48
C THR A 144 4.16 23.48 69.34
N ALA A 145 3.90 22.83 70.47
CA ALA A 145 3.31 23.44 71.67
C ALA A 145 3.21 22.42 72.82
N ARG A 146 4.31 22.20 73.54
CA ARG A 146 4.31 21.99 75.00
C ARG A 146 5.70 22.23 75.56
#